data_AF-A0A9D8SJA2-F1
#
_entry.id   AF-A0A9D8SJA2-F1
#
_cell.length_a   1.000
_cell.length_b   1.000
_cell.length_c   1.000
_cell.angle_alpha   90.00
_cell.angle_beta   90.00
_cell.angle_gamma   90.00
#
_symmetry.space_group_name_H-M   'P 1'
#
loop_
_entity.id
_entity.type
_entity.pdbx_description
1 polymer ?
#
loop_
_entity_poly.entity_id
_entity_poly.type
_entity_poly.pdbx_seq_one_letter_code
_entity_poly.pdbx_strand_id
1 'polypeptide(L)'
;MTEFQANPSKKKNKEHSLLTRPAAGLIHFVLKYHLLVLLLLVGSAAWAGLYSQENLRFKNRRIDLINPNSEWNQYWLEYVEKFGSEDDLIIVVDGDSPEKIIAAVNQTASEIEKKPELYHSLFYQFDDSALLSKALYFASDEELQDLNLFLMSHREVFEGKWDSLNVDRIFPKTFMPLAMEQDQIPPRMEANLRQALERMVFSLENALGEEYRFVSPFPAIDFSRGENQDRLPSLSGSSKSSMDRTADAVRTA
;
A
#
# COMPACT_ATOMS: atom_id res chain seq x y z
N MET A 1 -48.47 67.26 -34.67
CA MET A 1 -47.35 67.96 -35.34
C MET A 1 -46.25 68.11 -34.30
N THR A 2 -45.29 67.17 -34.32
CA THR A 2 -43.86 67.42 -34.64
C THR A 2 -43.17 68.14 -33.46
N GLU A 3 -42.19 67.60 -32.75
CA GLU A 3 -41.01 66.83 -33.17
C GLU A 3 -40.55 65.90 -32.03
N PHE A 4 -40.13 64.70 -32.42
CA PHE A 4 -39.34 63.77 -31.62
C PHE A 4 -37.94 64.37 -31.46
N GLN A 5 -37.67 64.99 -30.31
CA GLN A 5 -36.34 65.50 -30.00
C GLN A 5 -35.36 64.32 -29.85
N ALA A 6 -34.39 64.28 -30.76
CA ALA A 6 -33.37 63.26 -30.84
C ALA A 6 -32.48 63.25 -29.60
N ASN A 7 -32.50 62.11 -28.90
CA ASN A 7 -31.54 61.73 -27.87
C ASN A 7 -30.09 61.79 -28.43
N PRO A 8 -29.15 62.50 -27.77
CA PRO A 8 -27.83 62.76 -28.32
C PRO A 8 -26.91 61.53 -28.28
N SER A 9 -26.29 61.27 -29.43
CA SER A 9 -25.02 60.56 -29.57
C SER A 9 -24.90 59.15 -28.97
N LYS A 10 -25.39 58.14 -29.69
CA LYS A 10 -24.62 56.87 -29.78
C LYS A 10 -23.35 57.18 -30.57
N LYS A 11 -22.28 57.60 -29.87
CA LYS A 11 -20.92 57.57 -30.40
C LYS A 11 -20.63 56.12 -30.83
N LYS A 12 -20.78 55.84 -32.13
CA LYS A 12 -20.06 54.73 -32.76
C LYS A 12 -18.59 55.12 -32.66
N ASN A 13 -17.92 54.63 -31.62
CA ASN A 13 -16.46 54.64 -31.57
C ASN A 13 -15.98 53.86 -32.80
N LYS A 14 -15.72 54.62 -33.87
CA LYS A 14 -14.85 54.20 -34.96
C LYS A 14 -13.46 54.17 -34.32
N GLU A 15 -13.18 53.11 -33.58
CA GLU A 15 -11.81 52.81 -33.22
C GLU A 15 -11.07 52.64 -34.54
N HIS A 16 -10.15 53.58 -34.76
CA HIS A 16 -9.38 53.68 -35.97
C HIS A 16 -8.62 52.38 -36.16
N SER A 17 -9.15 51.63 -37.10
CA SER A 17 -8.86 50.25 -37.31
C SER A 17 -7.58 50.14 -38.13
N LEU A 18 -6.44 50.32 -37.45
CA LEU A 18 -5.12 50.11 -38.03
C LEU A 18 -4.90 48.65 -38.46
N LEU A 19 -5.71 47.73 -37.92
CA LEU A 19 -5.73 46.32 -38.28
C LEU A 19 -6.65 45.98 -39.47
N THR A 20 -7.65 46.80 -39.82
CA THR A 20 -8.56 46.46 -40.94
C THR A 20 -7.90 46.58 -42.30
N ARG A 21 -6.97 47.51 -42.50
CA ARG A 21 -6.25 47.65 -43.77
C ARG A 21 -5.37 46.43 -44.10
N PRO A 22 -4.49 45.95 -43.20
CA PRO A 22 -3.74 44.72 -43.46
C PRO A 22 -4.64 43.49 -43.48
N ALA A 23 -5.69 43.42 -42.67
CA ALA A 23 -6.65 42.31 -42.70
C ALA A 23 -7.43 42.24 -44.02
N ALA A 24 -7.91 43.39 -44.54
CA ALA A 24 -8.57 43.46 -45.83
C ALA A 24 -7.61 43.10 -46.98
N GLY A 25 -6.34 43.49 -46.88
CA GLY A 25 -5.28 43.07 -47.81
C GLY A 25 -5.05 41.56 -47.80
N LEU A 26 -4.99 40.95 -46.61
CA LEU A 26 -4.90 39.49 -46.46
C LEU A 26 -6.11 38.77 -47.04
N ILE A 27 -7.33 39.26 -46.80
CA ILE A 27 -8.55 38.66 -47.36
C ILE A 27 -8.53 38.71 -48.88
N HIS A 28 -8.14 39.85 -49.46
CA HIS A 28 -8.06 39.99 -50.92
C HIS A 28 -6.97 39.10 -51.52
N PHE A 29 -5.84 38.93 -50.82
CA PHE A 29 -4.76 38.01 -51.20
C PHE A 29 -5.23 36.55 -51.15
N VAL A 30 -5.95 36.16 -50.10
CA VAL A 30 -6.54 34.81 -49.95
C VAL A 30 -7.56 34.53 -51.04
N LEU A 31 -8.40 35.50 -51.42
CA LEU A 31 -9.38 35.33 -52.50
C LEU A 31 -8.72 35.26 -53.89
N LYS A 32 -7.67 36.06 -54.13
CA LYS A 32 -6.95 36.06 -55.41
C LYS A 32 -6.13 34.78 -55.64
N TYR A 33 -5.55 34.22 -54.59
CA TYR A 33 -4.69 33.03 -54.65
C TYR A 33 -5.30 31.81 -53.93
N HIS A 34 -6.64 31.68 -53.95
CA HIS A 34 -7.36 30.66 -53.17
C HIS A 34 -6.85 29.22 -53.37
N LEU A 35 -6.48 28.82 -54.59
CA LEU A 35 -5.88 27.52 -54.89
C LEU A 35 -4.52 27.30 -54.21
N LEU A 36 -3.64 28.32 -54.21
CA LEU A 36 -2.35 28.25 -53.51
C LEU A 36 -2.55 28.17 -52.00
N VAL A 37 -3.51 28.93 -51.47
CA VAL A 37 -3.85 28.89 -50.04
C VAL A 37 -4.40 27.53 -49.65
N LEU A 38 -5.27 26.93 -50.46
CA LEU A 38 -5.77 25.56 -50.23
C LEU A 38 -4.64 24.52 -50.28
N LEU A 39 -3.74 24.61 -51.26
CA LEU A 39 -2.60 23.70 -51.36
C LEU A 39 -1.68 23.85 -50.14
N LEU A 40 -1.39 25.08 -49.72
CA LEU A 40 -0.57 25.35 -48.54
C LEU A 40 -1.25 24.84 -47.26
N LEU A 41 -2.57 25.04 -47.11
CA LEU A 41 -3.33 24.52 -45.98
C LEU A 41 -3.28 22.99 -45.92
N VAL A 42 -3.56 22.32 -47.02
CA VAL A 42 -3.51 20.86 -47.12
C VAL A 42 -2.10 20.34 -46.89
N GLY A 43 -1.10 21.01 -47.47
CA GLY A 43 0.32 20.68 -47.28
C GLY A 43 0.76 20.85 -45.83
N SER A 44 0.36 21.93 -45.16
CA SER A 44 0.64 22.17 -43.74
C SER A 44 -0.07 21.16 -42.83
N ALA A 45 -1.32 20.80 -43.13
CA ALA A 45 -2.06 19.78 -42.40
C ALA A 45 -1.43 18.39 -42.57
N ALA A 46 -1.04 18.02 -43.79
CA ALA A 46 -0.35 16.77 -44.08
C ALA A 46 1.03 16.74 -43.38
N TRP A 47 1.77 17.84 -43.42
CA TRP A 47 3.04 17.98 -42.72
C TRP A 47 2.89 17.85 -41.21
N ALA A 48 1.90 18.52 -40.61
CA ALA A 48 1.59 18.40 -39.19
C ALA A 48 1.19 16.97 -38.82
N GLY A 49 0.43 16.28 -39.68
CA GLY A 49 0.06 14.89 -39.50
C GLY A 49 1.28 13.96 -39.50
N LEU A 50 2.17 14.08 -40.49
CA LEU A 50 3.41 13.31 -40.57
C LEU A 50 4.32 13.60 -39.36
N TYR A 51 4.47 14.87 -39.01
CA TYR A 51 5.25 15.28 -37.85
C TYR A 51 4.68 14.71 -36.54
N SER A 52 3.35 14.71 -36.40
CA SER A 52 2.68 14.12 -35.24
C SER A 52 2.86 12.61 -35.16
N GLN A 53 2.88 11.88 -36.28
CA GLN A 53 3.09 10.43 -36.25
C GLN A 53 4.46 10.05 -35.67
N GLU A 54 5.50 10.84 -35.95
CA GLU A 54 6.86 10.58 -35.45
C GLU A 54 7.08 11.08 -34.01
N ASN A 55 6.34 12.11 -33.58
CA ASN A 55 6.61 12.81 -32.32
C ASN A 55 5.55 12.58 -31.23
N LEU A 56 4.45 11.88 -31.52
CA LEU A 56 3.46 11.55 -30.49
C LEU A 56 4.04 10.54 -29.50
N ARG A 57 4.40 11.02 -28.30
CA ARG A 57 4.91 10.20 -27.20
C ARG A 57 3.94 10.25 -26.03
N PHE A 58 3.53 9.08 -25.55
CA PHE A 58 2.79 8.97 -24.30
C PHE A 58 3.77 9.07 -23.13
N LYS A 59 3.58 10.06 -22.27
CA LYS A 59 4.31 10.19 -21.00
C LYS A 59 3.44 9.61 -19.88
N ASN A 60 3.78 8.40 -19.44
CA ASN A 60 3.04 7.70 -18.37
C ASN A 60 3.70 7.85 -16.98
N ARG A 61 4.79 8.63 -16.87
CA ARG A 61 5.49 8.83 -15.61
C ARG A 61 4.82 9.97 -14.83
N ARG A 62 4.43 9.70 -13.59
CA ARG A 62 3.80 10.69 -12.69
C ARG A 62 4.71 11.88 -12.43
N ILE A 63 6.03 11.66 -12.39
CA ILE A 63 7.04 12.69 -12.16
C ILE A 63 7.05 13.77 -13.26
N ASP A 64 6.62 13.44 -14.48
CA ASP A 64 6.56 14.39 -15.60
C ASP A 64 5.46 15.44 -15.44
N LEU A 65 4.54 15.25 -14.49
CA LEU A 65 3.49 16.21 -14.15
C LEU A 65 3.97 17.27 -13.14
N ILE A 66 5.15 17.08 -12.54
CA ILE A 66 5.72 17.97 -11.54
C ILE A 66 6.62 19.00 -12.24
N ASN A 67 6.65 20.22 -11.71
CA ASN A 67 7.54 21.26 -12.24
C ASN A 67 9.01 20.82 -12.10
N PRO A 68 9.79 20.73 -13.19
CA PRO A 68 11.19 20.30 -13.15
C PRO A 68 12.10 21.23 -12.34
N ASN A 69 11.71 22.49 -12.12
CA ASN A 69 12.50 23.48 -11.39
C ASN A 69 12.21 23.51 -9.88
N SER A 70 11.43 22.56 -9.35
CA SER A 70 11.24 22.42 -7.90
C SER A 70 12.48 21.76 -7.27
N GLU A 71 13.03 22.35 -6.21
CA GLU A 71 14.16 21.78 -5.46
C GLU A 71 13.88 20.35 -4.97
N TRP A 72 12.65 20.08 -4.51
CA TRP A 72 12.22 18.74 -4.09
C TRP A 72 12.25 17.71 -5.21
N ASN A 73 11.87 18.12 -6.42
CA ASN A 73 11.90 17.24 -7.58
C ASN A 73 13.34 16.91 -7.99
N GLN A 74 14.26 17.85 -7.83
CA GLN A 74 15.68 17.61 -8.11
C GLN A 74 16.30 16.62 -7.12
N TYR A 75 16.00 16.74 -5.82
CA TYR A 75 16.46 15.77 -4.83
C TYR A 75 15.86 14.38 -5.06
N TRP A 76 14.58 14.31 -5.43
CA TRP A 76 13.94 13.05 -5.77
C TRP A 76 14.56 12.42 -7.03
N LEU A 77 14.84 13.21 -8.08
CA LEU A 77 15.52 12.72 -9.28
C LEU A 77 16.94 12.23 -8.97
N GLU A 78 17.69 12.93 -8.13
CA GLU A 78 19.04 12.53 -7.70
C GLU A 78 19.00 11.23 -6.87
N TYR A 79 18.01 11.08 -6.00
CA TYR A 79 17.78 9.84 -5.27
C TYR A 79 17.47 8.68 -6.23
N VAL A 80 16.54 8.89 -7.16
CA VAL A 80 16.17 7.90 -8.17
C VAL A 80 17.33 7.52 -9.08
N GLU A 81 18.21 8.48 -9.44
CA GLU A 81 19.40 8.21 -10.24
C GLU A 81 20.44 7.38 -9.47
N LYS A 82 20.61 7.63 -8.17
CA LYS A 82 21.61 6.95 -7.33
C LYS A 82 21.17 5.57 -6.85
N PHE A 83 19.91 5.41 -6.50
CA PHE A 83 19.38 4.19 -5.87
C PHE A 83 18.51 3.37 -6.83
N GLY A 84 18.13 3.94 -7.98
CA GLY A 84 17.12 3.38 -8.87
C GLY A 84 15.71 3.74 -8.41
N SER A 85 14.87 4.21 -9.33
CA SER A 85 13.42 4.00 -9.20
C SER A 85 13.13 2.72 -9.96
N GLU A 86 13.12 1.60 -9.26
CA GLU A 86 12.62 0.39 -9.89
C GLU A 86 11.10 0.57 -9.99
N ASP A 87 10.59 0.66 -11.23
CA ASP A 87 9.17 0.44 -11.51
C ASP A 87 8.92 -1.05 -11.24
N ASP A 88 8.89 -1.42 -9.96
CA ASP A 88 8.83 -2.80 -9.51
C ASP A 88 7.45 -3.39 -9.76
N LEU A 89 7.44 -4.57 -10.39
CA LEU A 89 6.23 -5.35 -10.52
C LEU A 89 6.09 -6.25 -9.29
N ILE A 90 5.16 -5.91 -8.41
CA ILE A 90 4.83 -6.73 -7.24
C ILE A 90 3.73 -7.72 -7.63
N ILE A 91 4.05 -9.01 -7.52
CA ILE A 91 3.09 -10.10 -7.74
C ILE A 91 2.69 -10.65 -6.38
N VAL A 92 1.40 -10.57 -6.07
CA VAL A 92 0.83 -11.11 -4.84
C VAL A 92 0.05 -12.38 -5.20
N VAL A 93 0.38 -13.48 -4.51
CA VAL A 93 -0.30 -14.77 -4.65
C VAL A 93 -1.18 -15.00 -3.43
N ASP A 94 -2.48 -15.19 -3.66
CA ASP A 94 -3.47 -15.51 -2.64
C ASP A 94 -3.95 -16.96 -2.82
N GLY A 95 -4.27 -17.65 -1.72
CA GLY A 95 -4.68 -19.05 -1.76
C GLY A 95 -5.12 -19.64 -0.42
N ASP A 96 -5.82 -20.77 -0.48
CA ASP A 96 -6.47 -21.39 0.70
C ASP A 96 -5.50 -22.05 1.68
N SER A 97 -4.28 -22.40 1.26
CA SER A 97 -3.29 -23.03 2.11
C SER A 97 -1.86 -22.50 1.87
N PRO A 98 -1.05 -22.34 2.95
CA PRO A 98 0.32 -21.84 2.83
C PRO A 98 1.20 -22.66 1.88
N GLU A 99 1.06 -23.98 1.89
CA GLU A 99 1.82 -24.91 1.04
C GLU A 99 1.57 -24.65 -0.45
N LYS A 100 0.31 -24.39 -0.83
CA LYS A 100 -0.07 -24.08 -2.22
C LYS A 100 0.44 -22.71 -2.64
N ILE A 101 0.40 -21.73 -1.75
CA ILE A 101 0.94 -20.38 -2.01
C ILE A 101 2.44 -20.47 -2.27
N ILE A 102 3.20 -21.14 -1.38
CA ILE A 102 4.65 -21.32 -1.54
C ILE A 102 4.97 -22.03 -2.85
N ALA A 103 4.25 -23.10 -3.19
CA ALA A 103 4.45 -23.81 -4.45
C ALA A 103 4.20 -22.91 -5.68
N ALA A 104 3.12 -22.11 -5.66
CA ALA A 104 2.76 -21.21 -6.75
C ALA A 104 3.76 -20.05 -6.90
N VAL A 105 4.24 -19.48 -5.79
CA VAL A 105 5.30 -18.46 -5.79
C VAL A 105 6.59 -19.02 -6.37
N ASN A 106 7.04 -20.19 -5.90
CA ASN A 106 8.25 -20.84 -6.40
C ASN A 106 8.16 -21.20 -7.88
N GLN A 107 7.00 -21.69 -8.33
CA GLN A 107 6.77 -21.98 -9.75
C GLN A 107 6.83 -20.71 -10.60
N THR A 108 6.17 -19.64 -10.15
CA THR A 108 6.16 -18.34 -10.86
C THR A 108 7.56 -17.77 -10.94
N ALA A 109 8.31 -17.79 -9.84
CA ALA A 109 9.69 -17.36 -9.79
C ALA A 109 10.57 -18.15 -10.77
N SER A 110 10.46 -19.48 -10.78
CA SER A 110 11.23 -20.34 -11.68
C SER A 110 10.95 -20.04 -13.16
N GLU A 111 9.72 -19.70 -13.54
CA GLU A 111 9.41 -19.29 -14.92
C GLU A 111 10.00 -17.92 -15.29
N ILE A 112 10.10 -17.00 -14.32
CA ILE A 112 10.69 -15.67 -14.49
C ILE A 112 12.21 -15.77 -14.59
N GLU A 113 12.85 -16.61 -13.76
CA GLU A 113 14.31 -16.85 -13.78
C GLU A 113 14.81 -17.40 -15.12
N LYS A 114 13.97 -18.11 -15.88
CA LYS A 114 14.32 -18.62 -17.22
C LYS A 114 14.51 -17.52 -18.26
N LYS A 115 14.09 -16.28 -17.97
CA LYS A 115 14.16 -15.13 -18.90
C LYS A 115 14.91 -13.95 -18.27
N PRO A 116 16.20 -14.13 -17.92
CA PRO A 116 17.00 -13.08 -17.29
C PRO A 116 17.20 -11.86 -18.20
N GLU A 117 16.98 -11.98 -19.51
CA GLU A 117 17.04 -10.87 -20.45
C GLU A 117 15.89 -9.86 -20.30
N LEU A 118 14.79 -10.24 -19.65
CA LEU A 118 13.61 -9.38 -19.47
C LEU A 118 13.56 -8.67 -18.11
N TYR A 119 14.31 -9.16 -17.11
CA TYR A 119 14.22 -8.69 -15.72
C TYR A 119 15.60 -8.47 -15.12
N HIS A 120 15.77 -7.35 -14.41
CA HIS A 120 17.06 -7.01 -13.79
C HIS A 120 17.33 -7.83 -12.52
N SER A 121 16.33 -7.90 -11.65
CA SER A 121 16.38 -8.56 -10.35
C SER A 121 15.05 -9.27 -10.11
N LEU A 122 15.11 -10.41 -9.40
CA LEU A 122 13.92 -11.11 -8.92
C LEU A 122 14.07 -11.33 -7.42
N PHE A 123 13.10 -10.84 -6.65
CA PHE A 123 13.05 -11.01 -5.21
C PHE A 123 11.78 -11.76 -4.83
N TYR A 124 11.92 -13.04 -4.47
CA TYR A 124 10.79 -13.89 -4.05
C TYR A 124 11.07 -14.74 -2.82
N GLN A 125 12.34 -14.83 -2.40
CA GLN A 125 12.74 -15.57 -1.22
C GLN A 125 13.69 -14.71 -0.39
N PHE A 126 13.28 -14.46 0.86
CA PHE A 126 14.15 -13.87 1.87
C PHE A 126 14.88 -15.04 2.56
N ASP A 127 16.22 -15.04 2.54
CA ASP A 127 17.01 -15.97 3.35
C ASP A 127 17.32 -15.32 4.70
N ASP A 128 16.41 -15.53 5.64
CA ASP A 128 16.47 -14.94 6.97
C ASP A 128 17.58 -15.56 7.82
N SER A 129 18.23 -16.64 7.38
CA SER A 129 19.18 -17.41 8.20
C SER A 129 20.29 -16.53 8.78
N ALA A 130 20.83 -15.60 7.98
CA ALA A 130 21.89 -14.69 8.42
C ALA A 130 21.38 -13.64 9.42
N LEU A 131 20.15 -13.16 9.25
CA LEU A 131 19.49 -12.20 10.14
C LEU A 131 19.07 -12.86 11.45
N LEU A 132 18.49 -14.06 11.39
CA LEU A 132 18.11 -14.87 12.55
C LEU A 132 19.32 -15.20 13.42
N SER A 133 20.49 -15.48 12.82
CA SER A 133 21.74 -15.68 13.56
C SER A 133 22.16 -14.45 14.38
N LYS A 134 21.68 -13.25 13.99
CA LYS A 134 21.94 -11.98 14.64
C LYS A 134 20.72 -11.40 15.34
N ALA A 135 19.59 -12.11 15.39
CA ALA A 135 18.34 -11.57 15.95
C ALA A 135 18.50 -11.15 17.41
N LEU A 136 19.29 -11.88 18.19
CA LEU A 136 19.56 -11.54 19.59
C LEU A 136 20.32 -10.20 19.78
N TYR A 137 21.01 -9.68 18.76
CA TYR A 137 21.64 -8.36 18.84
C TYR A 137 20.64 -7.21 18.77
N PHE A 138 19.41 -7.48 18.32
CA PHE A 138 18.33 -6.49 18.23
C PHE A 138 17.38 -6.56 19.43
N ALA A 139 17.51 -7.57 20.29
CA ALA A 139 16.73 -7.68 21.52
C ALA A 139 17.26 -6.71 22.58
N SER A 140 16.34 -6.12 23.35
CA SER A 140 16.66 -5.28 24.51
C SER A 140 17.18 -6.11 25.68
N ASP A 141 17.85 -5.46 26.64
CA ASP A 141 18.38 -6.13 27.83
C ASP A 141 17.29 -6.80 28.69
N GLU A 142 16.08 -6.24 28.69
CA GLU A 142 14.92 -6.81 29.39
C GLU A 142 14.42 -8.07 28.70
N GLU A 143 14.27 -8.04 27.37
CA GLU A 143 13.88 -9.20 26.56
C GLU A 143 14.92 -10.33 26.63
N LEU A 144 16.21 -10.01 26.70
CA LEU A 144 17.28 -10.99 26.87
C LEU A 144 17.23 -11.66 28.25
N GLN A 145 16.87 -10.92 29.30
CA GLN A 145 16.68 -11.48 30.64
C GLN A 145 15.45 -12.39 30.71
N ASP A 146 14.33 -11.96 30.13
CA ASP A 146 13.12 -12.76 30.04
C ASP A 146 13.34 -14.03 29.22
N LEU A 147 14.06 -13.92 28.10
CA LEU A 147 14.44 -15.08 27.28
C LEU A 147 15.31 -16.05 28.08
N ASN A 148 16.28 -15.56 28.84
CA ASN A 148 17.13 -16.40 29.67
C ASN A 148 16.32 -17.09 30.79
N LEU A 149 15.41 -16.38 31.46
CA LEU A 149 14.50 -16.95 32.46
C LEU A 149 13.56 -18.00 31.84
N PHE A 150 13.05 -17.75 30.63
CA PHE A 150 12.24 -18.71 29.88
C PHE A 150 13.04 -19.97 29.53
N LEU A 151 14.27 -19.83 29.04
CA LEU A 151 15.15 -20.95 28.71
C LEU A 151 15.54 -21.76 29.96
N MET A 152 15.80 -21.10 31.09
CA MET A 152 16.08 -21.76 32.36
C MET A 152 14.87 -22.53 32.89
N SER A 153 13.68 -21.96 32.82
CA SER A 153 12.44 -22.59 33.31
C SER A 153 11.99 -23.80 32.48
N HIS A 154 12.40 -23.87 31.21
CA HIS A 154 12.03 -24.95 30.29
C HIS A 154 13.21 -25.87 29.92
N ARG A 155 14.34 -25.76 30.62
CA ARG A 155 15.57 -26.51 30.33
C ARG A 155 15.37 -28.02 30.22
N GLU A 156 14.54 -28.59 31.10
CA GLU A 156 14.26 -30.04 31.12
C GLU A 156 13.57 -30.51 29.83
N VAL A 157 12.71 -29.67 29.24
CA VAL A 157 12.04 -29.93 27.97
C VAL A 157 13.06 -29.99 26.83
N PHE A 158 13.97 -29.02 26.78
CA PHE A 158 15.02 -28.95 25.77
C PHE A 158 16.09 -30.04 25.92
N GLU A 159 16.28 -30.58 27.12
CA GLU A 159 17.12 -31.76 27.39
C GLU A 159 16.46 -33.09 27.00
N GLY A 160 15.28 -33.06 26.37
CA GLY A 160 14.57 -34.24 25.90
C GLY A 160 13.78 -34.98 26.98
N LYS A 161 13.63 -34.40 28.18
CA LYS A 161 12.77 -34.93 29.25
C LYS A 161 11.33 -34.45 29.03
N TRP A 162 10.75 -34.88 27.92
CA TRP A 162 9.35 -34.62 27.55
C TRP A 162 8.34 -35.13 28.59
N ASP A 163 8.77 -36.04 29.47
CA ASP A 163 7.99 -36.51 30.62
C ASP A 163 7.55 -35.38 31.57
N SER A 164 8.23 -34.23 31.53
CA SER A 164 7.87 -33.02 32.30
C SER A 164 6.67 -32.27 31.72
N LEU A 165 6.35 -32.47 30.44
CA LEU A 165 5.20 -31.89 29.74
C LEU A 165 3.96 -32.80 29.73
N ASN A 166 4.01 -33.95 30.42
CA ASN A 166 2.83 -34.78 30.60
C ASN A 166 1.70 -33.96 31.25
N VAL A 167 0.50 -34.08 30.69
CA VAL A 167 -0.69 -33.36 31.16
C VAL A 167 -0.85 -33.56 32.67
N ASP A 168 -0.58 -34.75 33.19
CA ASP A 168 -0.64 -35.08 34.62
C ASP A 168 0.25 -34.22 35.53
N ARG A 169 1.33 -33.62 34.99
CA ARG A 169 2.28 -32.76 35.72
C ARG A 169 2.05 -31.27 35.45
N ILE A 170 1.50 -30.92 34.29
CA ILE A 170 1.11 -29.54 33.95
C ILE A 170 -0.21 -29.17 34.66
N PHE A 171 -1.18 -30.09 34.68
CA PHE A 171 -2.50 -29.90 35.29
C PHE A 171 -2.40 -29.39 36.74
N PRO A 172 -1.65 -30.01 37.66
CA PRO A 172 -1.52 -29.45 39.00
C PRO A 172 -0.85 -28.07 39.00
N LYS A 173 0.13 -27.78 38.14
CA LYS A 173 0.80 -26.45 38.12
C LYS A 173 -0.09 -25.33 37.60
N THR A 174 -0.97 -25.61 36.64
CA THR A 174 -1.90 -24.62 36.08
C THR A 174 -3.15 -24.45 36.94
N PHE A 175 -3.65 -25.53 37.56
CA PHE A 175 -4.90 -25.52 38.33
C PHE A 175 -4.70 -25.28 39.83
N MET A 176 -3.53 -25.57 40.41
CA MET A 176 -3.28 -25.38 41.85
C MET A 176 -3.27 -23.91 42.29
N PRO A 177 -2.79 -22.93 41.50
CA PRO A 177 -2.98 -21.51 41.82
C PRO A 177 -4.45 -21.11 41.87
N LEU A 178 -5.32 -21.72 41.05
CA LEU A 178 -6.77 -21.47 41.03
C LEU A 178 -7.51 -22.18 42.18
N ALA A 179 -6.93 -23.25 42.72
CA ALA A 179 -7.41 -23.96 43.90
C ALA A 179 -6.94 -23.31 45.21
N MET A 180 -5.93 -22.43 45.15
CA MET A 180 -5.50 -21.59 46.27
C MET A 180 -6.26 -20.25 46.25
N GLU A 181 -6.54 -19.76 47.46
CA GLU A 181 -7.48 -18.68 47.77
C GLU A 181 -7.33 -17.45 46.85
N GLN A 182 -8.48 -16.99 46.31
CA GLN A 182 -8.62 -15.99 45.25
C GLN A 182 -7.93 -14.63 45.54
N ASP A 183 -7.59 -14.36 46.78
CA ASP A 183 -7.02 -13.08 47.24
C ASP A 183 -5.51 -12.92 47.00
N GLN A 184 -4.78 -13.96 46.57
CA GLN A 184 -3.32 -13.90 46.39
C GLN A 184 -2.85 -13.94 44.92
N ILE A 185 -3.76 -14.06 43.95
CA ILE A 185 -3.39 -14.12 42.53
C ILE A 185 -3.34 -12.70 41.95
N PRO A 186 -2.21 -12.23 41.40
CA PRO A 186 -2.15 -10.95 40.71
C PRO A 186 -3.15 -10.93 39.52
N PRO A 187 -3.92 -9.84 39.32
CA PRO A 187 -5.00 -9.80 38.32
C PRO A 187 -4.52 -10.04 36.87
N ARG A 188 -3.27 -9.70 36.55
CA ARG A 188 -2.66 -10.03 35.24
C ARG A 188 -2.40 -11.52 35.07
N MET A 189 -2.02 -12.21 36.14
CA MET A 189 -1.77 -13.65 36.11
C MET A 189 -3.08 -14.42 36.00
N GLU A 190 -4.15 -13.97 36.66
CA GLU A 190 -5.50 -14.54 36.51
C GLU A 190 -6.00 -14.46 35.05
N ALA A 191 -5.82 -13.30 34.40
CA ALA A 191 -6.22 -13.12 33.00
C ALA A 191 -5.48 -14.08 32.05
N ASN A 192 -4.16 -14.21 32.22
CA ASN A 192 -3.34 -15.14 31.42
C ASN A 192 -3.72 -16.61 31.67
N LEU A 193 -4.01 -16.97 32.93
CA LEU A 193 -4.45 -18.32 33.30
C LEU A 193 -5.82 -18.67 32.69
N ARG A 194 -6.78 -17.75 32.75
CA ARG A 194 -8.11 -17.91 32.12
C ARG A 194 -7.98 -18.10 30.61
N GLN A 195 -7.18 -17.28 29.95
CA GLN A 195 -6.97 -17.37 28.51
C GLN A 195 -6.27 -18.69 28.11
N ALA A 196 -5.34 -19.18 28.92
CA ALA A 196 -4.70 -20.47 28.71
C ALA A 196 -5.71 -21.64 28.82
N LEU A 197 -6.63 -21.57 29.79
CA LEU A 197 -7.69 -22.58 29.97
C LEU A 197 -8.66 -22.61 28.79
N GLU A 198 -9.15 -21.45 28.34
CA GLU A 198 -10.06 -21.38 27.19
C GLU A 198 -9.43 -21.99 25.93
N ARG A 199 -8.14 -21.74 25.70
CA ARG A 199 -7.40 -22.32 24.57
C ARG A 199 -7.21 -23.83 24.70
N MET A 200 -6.89 -24.33 25.89
CA MET A 200 -6.77 -25.77 26.12
C MET A 200 -8.12 -26.48 25.90
N VAL A 201 -9.21 -25.95 26.46
CA VAL A 201 -10.55 -26.50 26.26
C VAL A 201 -10.92 -26.50 24.79
N PHE A 202 -10.70 -25.39 24.08
CA PHE A 202 -10.95 -25.29 22.65
C PHE A 202 -10.09 -26.28 21.83
N SER A 203 -8.83 -26.48 22.21
CA SER A 203 -7.95 -27.47 21.55
C SER A 203 -8.42 -28.91 21.78
N LEU A 204 -8.92 -29.23 22.98
CA LEU A 204 -9.43 -30.56 23.33
C LEU A 204 -10.77 -30.83 22.65
N GLU A 205 -11.65 -29.84 22.58
CA GLU A 205 -12.93 -29.93 21.87
C GLU A 205 -12.72 -30.21 20.38
N ASN A 206 -11.79 -29.49 19.74
CA ASN A 206 -11.43 -29.74 18.34
C ASN A 206 -10.69 -31.07 18.13
N ALA A 207 -9.93 -31.55 19.11
CA ALA A 207 -9.28 -32.86 19.04
C ALA A 207 -10.28 -34.02 19.15
N LEU A 208 -11.43 -33.81 19.80
CA LEU A 208 -12.50 -34.80 20.00
C LEU A 208 -13.61 -34.73 18.94
N GLY A 209 -13.61 -33.71 18.06
CA GLY A 209 -14.59 -33.54 16.99
C GLY A 209 -14.38 -34.46 15.79
N GLU A 210 -15.39 -34.58 14.91
CA GLU A 210 -15.34 -35.44 13.70
C GLU A 210 -14.31 -35.00 12.65
N GLU A 211 -14.05 -33.69 12.53
CA GLU A 211 -12.96 -33.15 11.72
C GLU A 211 -11.76 -32.86 12.61
N TYR A 212 -10.80 -33.77 12.65
CA TYR A 212 -9.55 -33.55 13.36
C TYR A 212 -8.80 -32.34 12.76
N ARG A 213 -8.93 -31.18 13.41
CA ARG A 213 -8.16 -29.97 13.10
C ARG A 213 -7.34 -29.60 14.33
N PHE A 214 -6.04 -29.90 14.27
CA PHE A 214 -5.12 -29.59 15.36
C PHE A 214 -5.02 -28.07 15.54
N VAL A 215 -5.41 -27.58 16.73
CA VAL A 215 -5.24 -26.19 17.15
C VAL A 215 -4.29 -26.20 18.35
N SER A 216 -3.19 -25.46 18.26
CA SER A 216 -2.19 -25.42 19.33
C SER A 216 -2.79 -24.83 20.61
N PRO A 217 -2.60 -25.46 21.78
CA PRO A 217 -3.00 -24.91 23.08
C PRO A 217 -2.08 -23.77 23.56
N PHE A 218 -0.95 -23.55 22.88
CA PHE A 218 0.00 -22.50 23.20
C PHE A 218 -0.37 -21.19 22.50
N PRO A 219 -0.02 -20.01 23.08
CA PRO A 219 -0.20 -18.74 22.38
C PRO A 219 0.46 -18.80 21.00
N ALA A 220 -0.28 -18.42 19.96
CA ALA A 220 0.32 -18.13 18.68
C ALA A 220 1.37 -17.03 18.89
N ILE A 221 2.60 -17.28 18.47
CA ILE A 221 3.64 -16.26 18.47
C ILE A 221 3.24 -15.27 17.37
N ASP A 222 2.66 -14.16 17.81
CA ASP A 222 2.36 -13.03 16.94
C ASP A 222 3.64 -12.22 16.72
N PHE A 223 4.34 -12.50 15.62
CA PHE A 223 5.55 -11.78 15.24
C PHE A 223 5.30 -10.30 14.94
N SER A 224 4.04 -9.87 14.80
CA SER A 224 3.67 -8.46 14.63
C SER A 224 3.70 -7.67 15.94
N ARG A 225 3.83 -8.32 17.11
CA ARG A 225 3.81 -7.66 18.42
C ARG A 225 5.06 -6.81 18.70
N GLY A 226 6.15 -7.01 17.96
CA GLY A 226 7.37 -6.18 18.01
C GLY A 226 7.30 -4.92 17.14
N GLU A 227 6.25 -4.75 16.33
CA GLU A 227 6.07 -3.57 15.49
C GLU A 227 5.47 -2.41 16.33
N ASN A 228 6.35 -1.72 17.04
CA ASN A 228 6.24 -0.29 17.43
C ASN A 228 4.81 0.31 17.44
N GLN A 229 3.95 -0.10 18.40
CA GLN A 229 2.72 0.64 18.69
C GLN A 229 2.98 2.04 19.25
N ASP A 230 4.21 2.32 19.71
CA ASP A 230 4.59 3.60 20.33
C ASP A 230 5.24 4.62 19.38
N ARG A 231 5.33 4.37 18.06
CA ARG A 231 5.97 5.31 17.11
C ARG A 231 5.11 5.82 15.95
N LEU A 232 3.82 5.49 15.90
CA LEU A 232 2.92 6.16 14.97
C LEU A 232 2.10 7.19 15.75
N PRO A 233 2.31 8.51 15.56
CA PRO A 233 1.34 9.48 16.03
C PRO A 233 0.01 9.11 15.39
N SER A 234 -0.96 8.83 16.25
CA SER A 234 -2.34 8.53 15.90
C SER A 234 -2.83 9.48 14.81
N LEU A 235 -2.85 9.02 13.56
CA LEU A 235 -3.71 9.60 12.52
C LEU A 235 -5.13 9.06 12.72
N SER A 236 -5.66 9.22 13.94
CA SER A 236 -7.10 9.17 14.22
C SER A 236 -7.62 10.61 14.20
N GLY A 237 -7.41 11.28 13.09
CA GLY A 237 -8.15 12.48 12.73
C GLY A 237 -9.47 12.06 12.09
N SER A 238 -10.53 12.06 12.89
CA SER A 238 -11.90 12.41 12.48
C SER A 238 -12.33 12.00 11.06
N SER A 239 -12.77 10.75 10.88
CA SER A 239 -13.68 10.39 9.78
C SER A 239 -14.67 9.30 10.21
N LYS A 240 -15.34 9.57 11.33
CA LYS A 240 -16.60 8.91 11.72
C LYS A 240 -17.62 10.00 12.05
N SER A 241 -17.97 10.81 11.05
CA SER A 241 -19.09 11.77 11.15
C SER A 241 -19.58 12.24 9.77
N SER A 242 -19.71 11.32 8.79
CA SER A 242 -20.37 11.66 7.52
C SER A 242 -21.02 10.48 6.78
N MET A 243 -21.17 9.33 7.42
CA MET A 243 -21.74 8.12 6.81
C MET A 243 -23.05 7.68 7.47
N ASP A 244 -23.78 8.63 8.07
CA ASP A 244 -25.10 8.42 8.68
C ASP A 244 -26.13 9.47 8.22
N ARG A 245 -25.81 10.29 7.20
CA ARG A 245 -26.72 11.33 6.67
C ARG A 245 -27.12 11.16 5.20
N THR A 246 -26.69 10.10 4.54
CA THR A 246 -27.05 9.81 3.14
C THR A 246 -27.99 8.61 2.97
N ALA A 247 -28.36 7.93 4.06
CA ALA A 247 -29.33 6.82 4.02
C ALA A 247 -30.81 7.27 4.13
N ASP A 248 -31.08 8.49 4.60
CA ASP A 248 -32.46 8.98 4.80
C ASP A 248 -33.02 9.87 3.68
N ALA A 249 -32.26 10.13 2.60
CA ALA A 249 -32.71 10.98 1.49
C ALA A 249 -33.27 10.22 0.26
N VAL A 250 -33.36 8.88 0.31
CA VAL A 250 -33.85 8.05 -0.82
C VAL A 250 -35.18 7.34 -0.51
N ARG A 251 -35.81 7.64 0.64
CA ARG A 251 -37.10 7.04 1.02
C ARG A 251 -38.31 7.98 1.05
N THR A 252 -38.13 9.23 0.64
CA THR A 252 -39.22 10.18 0.41
C THR A 252 -38.90 11.07 -0.79
N ALA A 253 -39.05 10.51 -1.98
CA ALA A 253 -39.37 11.19 -3.23
C ALA A 253 -40.06 10.19 -4.16
#